data_AF-A0A1L9S4F9-F1
#
_entry.id   AF-A0A1L9S4F9-F1
#
_cell.length_a   1.000
_cell.length_b   1.000
_cell.length_c   1.000
_cell.angle_alpha   90.00
_cell.angle_beta   90.00
_cell.angle_gamma   90.00
#
_symmetry.space_group_name_H-M   'P 1'
#
loop_
_entity.id
_entity.type
_entity.pdbx_description
1 polymer ?
#
loop_
_entity_poly.entity_id
_entity_poly.type
_entity_poly.pdbx_seq_one_letter_code
_entity_poly.pdbx_strand_id
1 'polypeptide(L)'
;MSTEKERLQCPSLFKTIPDLKSAIEGDLFFEGGSHDALHFFLEALKDDNTDPFIKMAIKNTFRDPSVRQRIEESWKLSYDYHDEKIRQHRMGDEACYDLASWCFKNCSLCSNGLLDNKMIQPSSYFFWLAFSSGKGGLSQSVLSLVDPESLLVPFSTGKPNEVQRTMFTWAILVPKCFEICWERLKPLRETALGLIGPTQKRSILGYADVELAERLRKDGLDLGNLEPEHPSLVLLETLSGTDPDPMFKWLLDRGLQPPEDLLMHATESNYIAAARWLMSHGNYSQSWRNAALKAAGSTDQSSAELMSIIVEGAAAELPKDAKLSQDLVIEVVDRACQEKEKFNAIRSVDISQQVADMEHLAVRKIEALGKAVGKVEVIGTKIKAEEAKLDGLLQALGDMDLRS
;
A
#
# COMPACT_ATOMS: atom_id res chain seq x y z
N MET A 1 0.23 -40.60 12.77
CA MET A 1 0.22 -41.69 11.76
C MET A 1 -0.79 -41.28 10.70
N SER A 2 -0.44 -40.35 9.81
CA SER A 2 0.24 -40.58 8.53
C SER A 2 -0.55 -41.52 7.61
N THR A 3 -1.56 -40.96 6.96
CA THR A 3 -1.91 -41.38 5.59
C THR A 3 -1.66 -40.18 4.70
N GLU A 4 -0.73 -40.38 3.79
CA GLU A 4 -0.20 -39.41 2.86
C GLU A 4 -1.33 -38.75 2.07
N LYS A 5 -1.25 -37.42 1.96
CA LYS A 5 -1.84 -36.71 0.82
C LYS A 5 -1.46 -37.49 -0.43
N GLU A 6 -2.45 -38.09 -1.09
CA GLU A 6 -2.31 -38.55 -2.47
C GLU A 6 -1.91 -37.32 -3.29
N ARG A 7 -0.60 -37.10 -3.41
CA ARG A 7 -0.04 -36.29 -4.48
C ARG A 7 -0.61 -36.90 -5.75
N LEU A 8 -1.35 -36.12 -6.53
CA LEU A 8 -1.77 -36.47 -7.88
C LEU A 8 -0.59 -37.15 -8.57
N GLN A 9 -0.61 -38.49 -8.58
CA GLN A 9 0.31 -39.26 -9.37
C GLN A 9 -0.05 -38.88 -10.79
N CYS A 10 0.91 -38.23 -11.47
CA CYS A 10 0.96 -37.98 -12.90
C CYS A 10 -0.18 -38.73 -13.62
N PRO A 11 -1.23 -38.04 -14.13
CA PRO A 11 -2.32 -38.76 -14.75
C PRO A 11 -1.69 -39.67 -15.80
N SER A 12 -2.10 -40.94 -15.78
CA SER A 12 -1.59 -42.08 -16.55
C SER A 12 -1.62 -41.89 -18.09
N LEU A 13 -1.85 -40.66 -18.55
CA LEU A 13 -2.05 -40.16 -19.90
C LEU A 13 -0.78 -40.17 -20.77
N PHE A 14 0.42 -40.15 -20.18
CA PHE A 14 1.66 -39.99 -20.96
C PHE A 14 2.31 -41.29 -21.46
N LYS A 15 1.75 -42.46 -21.15
CA LYS A 15 2.36 -43.73 -21.56
C LYS A 15 1.82 -44.33 -22.86
N THR A 16 0.66 -43.90 -23.38
CA THR A 16 0.00 -44.67 -24.47
C THR A 16 -1.06 -43.96 -25.34
N ILE A 17 -1.25 -42.63 -25.30
CA ILE A 17 -2.42 -42.03 -25.99
C ILE A 17 -2.03 -41.34 -27.32
N PRO A 18 -2.61 -41.73 -28.47
CA PRO A 18 -2.37 -41.09 -29.77
C PRO A 18 -2.95 -39.66 -29.90
N ASP A 19 -3.62 -39.16 -28.87
CA ASP A 19 -4.19 -37.81 -28.80
C ASP A 19 -3.99 -37.17 -27.42
N LEU A 20 -2.77 -36.68 -27.17
CA LEU A 20 -2.42 -35.95 -25.95
C LEU A 20 -3.21 -34.64 -25.79
N LYS A 21 -3.70 -34.04 -26.87
CA LYS A 21 -4.48 -32.80 -26.80
C LYS A 21 -5.81 -33.05 -26.10
N SER A 22 -6.56 -34.05 -26.55
CA SER A 22 -7.84 -34.44 -25.94
C SER A 22 -7.69 -34.82 -24.46
N ALA A 23 -6.59 -35.47 -24.10
CA ALA A 23 -6.25 -35.81 -22.72
C ALA A 23 -6.05 -34.56 -21.84
N ILE A 24 -5.22 -33.61 -22.30
CA ILE A 24 -4.94 -32.37 -21.57
C ILE A 24 -6.21 -31.53 -21.42
N GLU A 25 -7.03 -31.42 -22.47
CA GLU A 25 -8.33 -30.74 -22.38
C GLU A 25 -9.28 -31.44 -21.42
N GLY A 26 -9.33 -32.78 -21.44
CA GLY A 26 -10.14 -33.59 -20.53
C GLY A 26 -9.85 -33.28 -19.06
N ASP A 27 -8.57 -33.22 -18.69
CA ASP A 27 -8.14 -32.89 -17.33
C ASP A 27 -8.38 -31.42 -16.98
N LEU A 28 -8.08 -30.50 -17.90
CA LEU A 28 -8.24 -29.07 -17.67
C LEU A 28 -9.71 -28.69 -17.41
N PHE A 29 -10.64 -29.33 -18.12
CA PHE A 29 -12.07 -29.07 -18.05
C PHE A 29 -12.84 -30.09 -17.20
N PHE A 30 -12.15 -30.95 -16.45
CA PHE A 30 -12.79 -31.87 -15.51
C PHE A 30 -13.61 -31.07 -14.50
N GLU A 31 -14.88 -31.45 -14.32
CA GLU A 31 -15.86 -30.77 -13.44
C GLU A 31 -15.97 -29.25 -13.65
N GLY A 32 -15.74 -28.77 -14.88
CA GLY A 32 -15.86 -27.35 -15.21
C GLY A 32 -14.57 -26.54 -14.98
N GLY A 33 -13.48 -27.16 -14.55
CA GLY A 33 -12.16 -26.52 -14.44
C GLY A 33 -11.35 -27.06 -13.27
N SER A 34 -10.14 -27.57 -13.52
CA SER A 34 -9.26 -28.10 -12.46
C SER A 34 -8.01 -27.23 -12.25
N HIS A 35 -7.91 -26.62 -11.06
CA HIS A 35 -6.68 -25.93 -10.63
C HIS A 35 -5.49 -26.89 -10.66
N ASP A 36 -5.66 -28.08 -10.11
CA ASP A 36 -4.54 -29.01 -9.90
C ASP A 36 -4.03 -29.54 -11.25
N ALA A 37 -4.92 -29.76 -12.22
CA ALA A 37 -4.51 -30.09 -13.58
C ALA A 37 -3.73 -28.94 -14.23
N LEU A 38 -4.26 -27.71 -14.17
CA LEU A 38 -3.57 -26.52 -14.70
C LEU A 38 -2.19 -26.34 -14.04
N HIS A 39 -2.11 -26.47 -12.72
CA HIS A 39 -0.88 -26.33 -11.95
C HIS A 39 0.14 -27.39 -12.36
N PHE A 40 -0.29 -28.65 -12.42
CA PHE A 40 0.53 -29.78 -12.82
C PHE A 40 1.12 -29.58 -14.23
N PHE A 41 0.29 -29.19 -15.21
CA PHE A 41 0.77 -28.95 -16.57
C PHE A 41 1.77 -27.80 -16.64
N LEU A 42 1.57 -26.73 -15.84
CA LEU A 42 2.52 -25.61 -15.77
C LEU A 42 3.83 -26.00 -15.08
N GLU A 43 3.81 -26.86 -14.06
CA GLU A 43 5.02 -27.44 -13.47
C GLU A 43 5.77 -28.32 -14.47
N ALA A 44 5.05 -29.16 -15.22
CA ALA A 44 5.62 -30.01 -16.27
C ALA A 44 6.29 -29.18 -17.39
N LEU A 45 5.76 -28.00 -17.72
CA LEU A 45 6.41 -27.08 -18.65
C LEU A 45 7.75 -26.52 -18.12
N LYS A 46 7.88 -26.37 -16.80
CA LYS A 46 9.06 -25.82 -16.13
C LYS A 46 10.11 -26.87 -15.76
N ASP A 47 9.72 -28.13 -15.59
CA ASP A 47 10.63 -29.22 -15.22
C ASP A 47 11.47 -29.66 -16.42
N ASP A 48 12.80 -29.53 -16.31
CA ASP A 48 13.76 -29.93 -17.35
C ASP A 48 13.72 -31.42 -17.70
N ASN A 49 13.20 -32.26 -16.80
CA ASN A 49 13.09 -33.71 -17.01
C ASN A 49 11.82 -34.13 -17.76
N THR A 50 10.87 -33.21 -17.96
CA THR A 50 9.65 -33.53 -18.72
C THR A 50 9.97 -33.69 -20.20
N ASP A 51 9.46 -34.77 -20.80
CA ASP A 51 9.67 -35.12 -22.20
C ASP A 51 9.33 -33.93 -23.14
N PRO A 52 10.19 -33.57 -24.10
CA PRO A 52 9.95 -32.46 -25.01
C PRO A 52 8.64 -32.57 -25.81
N PHE A 53 8.22 -33.78 -26.17
CA PHE A 53 6.95 -34.04 -26.87
C PHE A 53 5.76 -33.69 -25.98
N ILE A 54 5.83 -34.02 -24.70
CA ILE A 54 4.81 -33.66 -23.70
C ILE A 54 4.74 -32.15 -23.52
N LYS A 55 5.89 -31.48 -23.36
CA LYS A 55 5.93 -30.00 -23.26
C LYS A 55 5.33 -29.34 -24.49
N MET A 56 5.61 -29.88 -25.67
CA MET A 56 5.06 -29.38 -26.94
C MET A 56 3.54 -29.57 -27.00
N ALA A 57 3.03 -30.73 -26.60
CA ALA A 57 1.59 -30.99 -26.53
C ALA A 57 0.89 -30.00 -25.61
N ILE A 58 1.38 -29.81 -24.38
CA ILE A 58 0.82 -28.84 -23.42
C ILE A 58 0.81 -27.42 -24.00
N LYS A 59 1.94 -26.95 -24.55
CA LYS A 59 2.03 -25.61 -25.17
C LYS A 59 1.05 -25.43 -26.32
N ASN A 60 0.88 -26.44 -27.16
CA ASN A 60 -0.02 -26.39 -28.30
C ASN A 60 -1.48 -26.34 -27.83
N THR A 61 -1.85 -27.17 -26.86
CA THR A 61 -3.21 -27.16 -26.28
C THR A 61 -3.52 -25.82 -25.62
N PHE A 62 -2.62 -25.31 -24.77
CA PHE A 62 -2.85 -24.04 -24.06
C PHE A 62 -2.97 -22.82 -24.99
N ARG A 63 -2.31 -22.86 -26.16
CA ARG A 63 -2.37 -21.78 -27.15
C ARG A 63 -3.49 -21.96 -28.17
N ASP A 64 -4.27 -23.04 -28.07
CA ASP A 64 -5.37 -23.28 -29.00
C ASP A 64 -6.52 -22.28 -28.73
N PRO A 65 -6.97 -21.51 -29.74
CA PRO A 65 -8.12 -20.62 -29.59
C PRO A 65 -9.38 -21.32 -29.07
N SER A 66 -9.59 -22.61 -29.40
CA SER A 66 -10.77 -23.35 -28.92
C SER A 66 -10.74 -23.57 -27.41
N VAL A 67 -9.55 -23.73 -26.81
CA VAL A 67 -9.38 -23.88 -25.36
C VAL A 67 -9.70 -22.56 -24.67
N ARG A 68 -9.18 -21.44 -25.19
CA ARG A 68 -9.51 -20.11 -24.67
C ARG A 68 -11.02 -19.84 -24.73
N GLN A 69 -11.66 -20.09 -25.87
CA GLN A 69 -13.10 -19.88 -26.03
C GLN A 69 -13.89 -20.73 -25.02
N ARG A 70 -13.53 -22.01 -24.88
CA ARG A 70 -14.18 -22.91 -23.92
C ARG A 70 -13.97 -22.48 -22.48
N ILE A 71 -12.79 -21.93 -22.14
CA ILE A 71 -12.53 -21.33 -20.83
C ILE A 71 -13.46 -20.13 -20.61
N GLU A 72 -13.48 -19.17 -21.53
CA GLU A 72 -14.29 -17.95 -21.40
C GLU A 72 -15.79 -18.29 -21.25
N GLU A 73 -16.29 -19.28 -22.01
CA GLU A 73 -17.68 -19.76 -21.92
C GLU A 73 -17.97 -20.55 -20.63
N SER A 74 -17.13 -21.56 -20.31
CA SER A 74 -17.38 -22.47 -19.18
C SER A 74 -17.19 -21.77 -17.83
N TRP A 75 -16.21 -20.86 -17.75
CA TRP A 75 -15.91 -20.07 -16.57
C TRP A 75 -16.68 -18.76 -16.54
N LYS A 76 -17.49 -18.48 -17.58
CA LYS A 76 -18.37 -17.31 -17.71
C LYS A 76 -17.64 -15.97 -17.57
N LEU A 77 -16.39 -15.90 -18.03
CA LEU A 77 -15.55 -14.72 -17.93
C LEU A 77 -16.11 -13.57 -18.79
N SER A 78 -16.16 -12.36 -18.23
CA SER A 78 -16.50 -11.13 -18.95
C SER A 78 -15.31 -10.20 -19.09
N TYR A 79 -15.27 -9.46 -20.20
CA TYR A 79 -14.33 -8.35 -20.37
C TYR A 79 -14.74 -7.11 -19.55
N ASP A 80 -16.05 -6.87 -19.40
CA ASP A 80 -16.60 -5.74 -18.65
C ASP A 80 -16.63 -6.04 -17.15
N TYR A 81 -15.95 -5.20 -16.37
CA TYR A 81 -15.93 -5.26 -14.90
C TYR A 81 -17.32 -5.19 -14.29
N HIS A 82 -18.22 -4.35 -14.81
CA HIS A 82 -19.57 -4.20 -14.30
C HIS A 82 -20.39 -5.47 -14.51
N ASP A 83 -20.25 -6.12 -15.67
CA ASP A 83 -20.92 -7.39 -15.96
C ASP A 83 -20.36 -8.54 -15.12
N GLU A 84 -19.06 -8.56 -14.89
CA GLU A 84 -18.41 -9.56 -14.03
C GLU A 84 -18.80 -9.35 -12.55
N LYS A 85 -18.90 -8.09 -12.13
CA LYS A 85 -19.31 -7.74 -10.77
C LYS A 85 -20.80 -7.90 -10.51
N ILE A 86 -21.68 -7.64 -11.47
CA ILE A 86 -23.11 -7.99 -11.36
C ILE A 86 -23.28 -9.50 -11.23
N ARG A 87 -22.47 -10.27 -11.97
CA ARG A 87 -22.43 -11.74 -11.84
C ARG A 87 -21.91 -12.17 -10.46
N GLN A 88 -20.84 -11.55 -9.95
CA GLN A 88 -20.36 -11.77 -8.59
C GLN A 88 -21.32 -11.33 -7.49
N HIS A 89 -22.07 -10.23 -7.64
CA HIS A 89 -23.06 -9.79 -6.64
C HIS A 89 -24.31 -10.68 -6.58
N ARG A 90 -24.60 -11.45 -7.63
CA ARG A 90 -25.64 -12.50 -7.61
C ARG A 90 -25.17 -13.82 -7.02
N MET A 91 -23.89 -13.89 -6.68
CA MET A 91 -23.17 -15.07 -6.22
C MET A 91 -22.70 -14.72 -4.80
N GLY A 92 -23.39 -15.22 -3.76
CA GLY A 92 -23.11 -14.87 -2.36
C GLY A 92 -21.66 -15.13 -1.93
N ASP A 93 -21.29 -14.78 -0.70
CA ASP A 93 -19.92 -14.93 -0.16
C ASP A 93 -19.35 -16.38 -0.23
N GLU A 94 -20.20 -17.37 -0.52
CA GLU A 94 -19.87 -18.78 -0.72
C GLU A 94 -19.74 -19.21 -2.20
N ALA A 95 -19.95 -18.30 -3.15
CA ALA A 95 -19.93 -18.66 -4.56
C ALA A 95 -18.50 -18.99 -5.02
N CYS A 96 -18.35 -20.18 -5.56
CA CYS A 96 -17.10 -20.68 -6.10
C CYS A 96 -16.58 -19.71 -7.16
N TYR A 97 -15.43 -19.11 -6.88
CA TYR A 97 -14.61 -18.43 -7.86
C TYR A 97 -14.57 -19.25 -9.16
N ASP A 98 -14.80 -18.62 -10.31
CA ASP A 98 -14.31 -19.21 -11.54
C ASP A 98 -12.79 -19.47 -11.40
N LEU A 99 -12.28 -20.53 -12.03
CA LEU A 99 -10.92 -21.01 -11.78
C LEU A 99 -9.87 -19.89 -12.01
N ALA A 100 -10.11 -18.97 -12.95
CA ALA A 100 -9.22 -17.85 -13.20
C ALA A 100 -9.19 -16.87 -12.01
N SER A 101 -10.35 -16.42 -11.51
CA SER A 101 -10.45 -15.56 -10.33
C SER A 101 -9.77 -16.19 -9.11
N TRP A 102 -9.96 -17.50 -8.90
CA TRP A 102 -9.30 -18.23 -7.82
C TRP A 102 -7.78 -18.22 -8.00
N CYS A 103 -7.28 -18.51 -9.20
CA CYS A 103 -5.84 -18.50 -9.49
C CYS A 103 -5.23 -17.11 -9.27
N PHE A 104 -5.91 -16.05 -9.69
CA PHE A 104 -5.47 -14.67 -9.48
C PHE A 104 -5.34 -14.33 -8.00
N LYS A 105 -6.22 -14.83 -7.13
CA LYS A 105 -6.12 -14.63 -5.67
C LYS A 105 -5.13 -15.59 -4.99
N ASN A 106 -5.03 -16.83 -5.44
CA ASN A 106 -4.40 -17.90 -4.64
C ASN A 106 -3.15 -18.55 -5.26
N CYS A 107 -2.95 -18.46 -6.57
CA CYS A 107 -1.88 -19.22 -7.25
C CYS A 107 -1.19 -18.43 -8.37
N SER A 108 -0.04 -17.82 -8.06
CA SER A 108 0.73 -17.01 -9.01
C SER A 108 1.28 -17.81 -10.20
N LEU A 109 1.54 -19.12 -10.03
CA LEU A 109 1.95 -19.98 -11.14
C LEU A 109 0.83 -20.08 -12.18
N CYS A 110 -0.37 -20.44 -11.72
CA CYS A 110 -1.53 -20.61 -12.58
C CYS A 110 -2.00 -19.30 -13.20
N SER A 111 -2.03 -18.20 -12.45
CA SER A 111 -2.45 -16.90 -13.01
C SER A 111 -1.50 -16.39 -14.11
N ASN A 112 -0.18 -16.50 -13.91
CA ASN A 112 0.78 -16.16 -14.97
C ASN A 112 0.67 -17.15 -16.12
N GLY A 113 0.51 -18.45 -15.85
CA GLY A 113 0.32 -19.45 -16.89
C GLY A 113 -0.89 -19.20 -17.80
N LEU A 114 -2.02 -18.77 -17.22
CA LEU A 114 -3.21 -18.39 -17.98
C LEU A 114 -2.94 -17.17 -18.88
N LEU A 115 -2.22 -16.17 -18.38
CA LEU A 115 -1.85 -14.96 -19.14
C LEU A 115 -0.81 -15.25 -20.24
N ASP A 116 0.30 -15.88 -19.88
CA ASP A 116 1.46 -16.15 -20.75
C ASP A 116 1.10 -17.05 -21.93
N ASN A 117 0.15 -17.97 -21.72
CA ASN A 117 -0.35 -18.85 -22.78
C ASN A 117 -1.60 -18.31 -23.49
N LYS A 118 -2.05 -17.09 -23.16
CA LYS A 118 -3.23 -16.45 -23.75
C LYS A 118 -4.52 -17.26 -23.59
N MET A 119 -4.64 -18.01 -22.48
CA MET A 119 -5.82 -18.82 -22.16
C MET A 119 -6.97 -17.97 -21.62
N ILE A 120 -6.68 -16.74 -21.19
CA ILE A 120 -7.65 -15.72 -20.79
C ILE A 120 -7.30 -14.38 -21.43
N GLN A 121 -8.30 -13.51 -21.62
CA GLN A 121 -8.06 -12.12 -21.98
C GLN A 121 -7.65 -11.29 -20.76
N PRO A 122 -6.57 -10.50 -20.83
CA PRO A 122 -6.27 -9.53 -19.78
C PRO A 122 -7.34 -8.42 -19.78
N SER A 123 -7.76 -7.98 -18.59
CA SER A 123 -8.87 -7.01 -18.43
C SER A 123 -8.70 -6.16 -17.17
N SER A 124 -9.52 -5.11 -17.03
CA SER A 124 -9.58 -4.27 -15.82
C SER A 124 -10.00 -5.05 -14.58
N TYR A 125 -10.82 -6.10 -14.74
CA TYR A 125 -11.20 -7.01 -13.67
C TYR A 125 -10.01 -7.80 -13.13
N PHE A 126 -9.24 -8.46 -14.00
CA PHE A 126 -8.04 -9.20 -13.58
C PHE A 126 -6.94 -8.28 -13.04
N PHE A 127 -6.82 -7.06 -13.59
CA PHE A 127 -5.96 -6.04 -13.01
C PHE A 127 -6.37 -5.70 -11.57
N TRP A 128 -7.65 -5.39 -11.34
CA TRP A 128 -8.16 -5.03 -10.01
C TRP A 128 -8.01 -6.18 -9.01
N LEU A 129 -8.28 -7.43 -9.41
CA LEU A 129 -8.05 -8.59 -8.56
C LEU A 129 -6.58 -8.70 -8.12
N ALA A 130 -5.65 -8.60 -9.07
CA ALA A 130 -4.23 -8.65 -8.79
C ALA A 130 -3.77 -7.49 -7.90
N PHE A 131 -4.27 -6.28 -8.19
CA PHE A 131 -3.92 -5.05 -7.49
C PHE A 131 -4.43 -5.06 -6.04
N SER A 132 -5.71 -5.37 -5.83
CA SER A 132 -6.33 -5.43 -4.49
C SER A 132 -5.81 -6.59 -3.62
N SER A 133 -5.29 -7.64 -4.25
CA SER A 133 -4.69 -8.79 -3.56
C SER A 133 -3.18 -8.60 -3.28
N GLY A 134 -2.64 -7.41 -3.53
CA GLY A 134 -1.22 -7.07 -3.30
C GLY A 134 -0.23 -7.81 -4.19
N LYS A 135 -0.68 -8.42 -5.28
CA LYS A 135 0.17 -9.19 -6.21
C LYS A 135 0.78 -8.30 -7.27
N GLY A 136 1.69 -7.41 -6.85
CA GLY A 136 2.28 -6.39 -7.73
C GLY A 136 2.86 -6.93 -9.04
N GLY A 137 3.55 -8.07 -9.01
CA GLY A 137 4.06 -8.71 -10.23
C GLY A 137 2.96 -9.17 -11.20
N LEU A 138 1.83 -9.66 -10.69
CA LEU A 138 0.70 -10.07 -11.52
C LEU A 138 -0.04 -8.85 -12.11
N SER A 139 -0.17 -7.77 -11.34
CA SER A 139 -0.70 -6.50 -11.87
C SER A 139 0.15 -6.00 -13.04
N GLN A 140 1.48 -6.06 -12.92
CA GLN A 140 2.41 -5.69 -13.99
C GLN A 140 2.23 -6.59 -15.23
N SER A 141 2.07 -7.90 -15.05
CA SER A 141 1.79 -8.84 -16.16
C SER A 141 0.51 -8.47 -16.90
N VAL A 142 -0.59 -8.21 -16.18
CA VAL A 142 -1.86 -7.78 -16.80
C VAL A 142 -1.68 -6.48 -17.56
N LEU A 143 -1.10 -5.45 -16.92
CA LEU A 143 -0.85 -4.14 -17.53
C LEU A 143 0.08 -4.22 -18.75
N SER A 144 0.90 -5.26 -18.88
CA SER A 144 1.78 -5.48 -20.04
C SER A 144 1.06 -6.12 -21.23
N LEU A 145 -0.11 -6.73 -20.99
CA LEU A 145 -0.85 -7.51 -22.00
C LEU A 145 -2.16 -6.84 -22.47
N VAL A 146 -2.79 -5.98 -21.65
CA VAL A 146 -4.04 -5.27 -22.02
C VAL A 146 -3.84 -4.28 -23.18
N ASP A 147 -4.76 -4.08 -24.11
CA ASP A 147 -4.58 -3.05 -25.16
C ASP A 147 -4.39 -1.62 -24.58
N PRO A 148 -3.54 -0.76 -25.15
CA PRO A 148 -3.25 0.57 -24.60
C PRO A 148 -4.50 1.43 -24.35
N GLU A 149 -5.49 1.37 -25.25
CA GLU A 149 -6.76 2.09 -25.13
C GLU A 149 -7.52 1.66 -23.87
N SER A 150 -7.53 0.37 -23.57
CA SER A 150 -8.23 -0.18 -22.41
C SER A 150 -7.61 0.25 -21.09
N LEU A 151 -6.33 0.65 -21.06
CA LEU A 151 -5.70 1.24 -19.86
C LEU A 151 -6.36 2.56 -19.44
N LEU A 152 -7.01 3.24 -20.38
CA LEU A 152 -7.66 4.54 -20.21
C LEU A 152 -9.18 4.44 -20.03
N VAL A 153 -9.76 3.25 -20.13
CA VAL A 153 -11.21 3.05 -19.95
C VAL A 153 -11.54 3.06 -18.45
N PRO A 154 -12.44 3.94 -17.98
CA PRO A 154 -12.88 3.93 -16.59
C PRO A 154 -13.64 2.65 -16.27
N PHE A 155 -13.42 2.09 -15.09
CA PHE A 155 -14.20 0.99 -14.55
C PHE A 155 -14.60 1.29 -13.10
N SER A 156 -15.74 0.74 -12.68
CA SER A 156 -16.18 0.81 -11.28
C SER A 156 -15.34 -0.15 -10.45
N THR A 157 -15.03 0.14 -9.19
CA THR A 157 -14.45 -0.84 -8.24
C THR A 157 -15.49 -1.38 -7.26
N GLY A 158 -16.74 -0.94 -7.41
CA GLY A 158 -17.86 -1.65 -6.85
C GLY A 158 -18.62 -1.05 -5.69
N LYS A 159 -18.29 0.15 -5.21
CA LYS A 159 -19.19 0.86 -4.31
C LYS A 159 -20.18 1.68 -5.14
N PRO A 160 -21.49 1.63 -4.82
CA PRO A 160 -22.44 2.60 -5.35
C PRO A 160 -21.89 4.01 -5.06
N ASN A 161 -21.76 4.85 -6.08
CA ASN A 161 -21.19 6.21 -6.01
C ASN A 161 -19.65 6.34 -5.94
N GLU A 162 -18.89 5.28 -6.19
CA GLU A 162 -17.43 5.41 -6.31
C GLU A 162 -17.04 6.08 -7.63
N VAL A 163 -16.12 7.05 -7.56
CA VAL A 163 -15.53 7.68 -8.74
C VAL A 163 -14.89 6.60 -9.60
N GLN A 164 -15.35 6.45 -10.84
CA GLN A 164 -14.75 5.51 -11.79
C GLN A 164 -13.30 5.91 -12.05
N ARG A 165 -12.41 4.92 -12.00
CA ARG A 165 -10.97 5.10 -12.22
C ARG A 165 -10.53 4.19 -13.37
N THR A 166 -9.48 4.60 -14.05
CA THR A 166 -8.88 3.81 -15.14
C THR A 166 -7.78 2.92 -14.56
N MET A 167 -7.33 1.92 -15.31
CA MET A 167 -6.16 1.13 -14.88
C MET A 167 -4.94 2.03 -14.75
N PHE A 168 -4.80 3.03 -15.63
CA PHE A 168 -3.74 4.01 -15.56
C PHE A 168 -3.76 4.82 -14.26
N THR A 169 -4.91 5.33 -13.81
CA THR A 169 -4.97 6.14 -12.58
C THR A 169 -4.74 5.32 -11.31
N TRP A 170 -5.07 4.02 -11.32
CA TRP A 170 -4.66 3.10 -10.26
C TRP A 170 -3.16 2.77 -10.31
N ALA A 171 -2.62 2.56 -11.51
CA ALA A 171 -1.22 2.24 -11.72
C ALA A 171 -0.27 3.34 -11.23
N ILE A 172 -0.70 4.61 -11.23
CA ILE A 172 0.05 5.75 -10.68
C ILE A 172 0.50 5.53 -9.24
N LEU A 173 -0.25 4.79 -8.44
CA LEU A 173 0.07 4.54 -7.03
C LEU A 173 1.25 3.57 -6.83
N VAL A 174 1.66 2.86 -7.87
CA VAL A 174 2.71 1.84 -7.81
C VAL A 174 3.76 2.14 -8.88
N PRO A 175 5.03 2.44 -8.52
CA PRO A 175 6.03 2.94 -9.46
C PRO A 175 6.17 2.06 -10.71
N LYS A 176 6.28 0.74 -10.54
CA LYS A 176 6.44 -0.20 -11.65
C LYS A 176 5.20 -0.32 -12.54
N CYS A 177 4.01 -0.24 -11.97
CA CYS A 177 2.77 -0.22 -12.75
C CYS A 177 2.66 1.07 -13.56
N PHE A 178 2.99 2.21 -12.94
CA PHE A 178 3.01 3.50 -13.61
C PHE A 178 3.98 3.50 -14.79
N GLU A 179 5.22 3.04 -14.61
CA GLU A 179 6.21 2.97 -15.70
C GLU A 179 5.71 2.12 -16.87
N ILE A 180 5.12 0.96 -16.61
CA ILE A 180 4.54 0.10 -17.66
C ILE A 180 3.44 0.86 -18.42
N CYS A 181 2.47 1.43 -17.72
CA CYS A 181 1.42 2.20 -18.37
C CYS A 181 1.97 3.40 -19.14
N TRP A 182 2.93 4.12 -18.57
CA TRP A 182 3.52 5.32 -19.17
C TRP A 182 4.22 5.02 -20.49
N GLU A 183 4.94 3.89 -20.55
CA GLU A 183 5.59 3.43 -21.78
C GLU A 183 4.57 2.96 -22.83
N ARG A 184 3.55 2.22 -22.40
CA ARG A 184 2.52 1.69 -23.31
C ARG A 184 1.58 2.75 -23.85
N LEU A 185 1.38 3.83 -23.10
CA LEU A 185 0.53 4.97 -23.47
C LEU A 185 1.25 6.03 -24.30
N LYS A 186 2.49 5.79 -24.77
CA LYS A 186 3.17 6.69 -25.73
C LYS A 186 2.30 7.10 -26.93
N PRO A 187 1.53 6.21 -27.57
CA PRO A 187 0.65 6.58 -28.69
C PRO A 187 -0.57 7.42 -28.26
N LEU A 188 -0.94 7.38 -26.97
CA LEU A 188 -2.13 8.01 -26.39
C LEU A 188 -1.75 9.04 -25.31
N ARG A 189 -0.56 9.66 -25.46
CA ARG A 189 0.08 10.47 -24.42
C ARG A 189 -0.79 11.64 -23.99
N GLU A 190 -1.43 12.34 -24.92
CA GLU A 190 -2.30 13.49 -24.63
C GLU A 190 -3.50 13.09 -23.77
N THR A 191 -4.16 11.98 -24.09
CA THR A 191 -5.26 11.44 -23.28
C THR A 191 -4.79 11.02 -21.89
N ALA A 192 -3.63 10.38 -21.80
CA ALA A 192 -3.05 10.00 -20.51
C ALA A 192 -2.73 11.24 -19.65
N LEU A 193 -2.13 12.28 -20.23
CA LEU A 193 -1.84 13.54 -19.54
C LEU A 193 -3.13 14.21 -19.01
N GLY A 194 -4.22 14.17 -19.78
CA GLY A 194 -5.53 14.69 -19.35
C GLY A 194 -6.14 13.99 -18.13
N LEU A 195 -5.66 12.79 -17.77
CA LEU A 195 -6.08 12.06 -16.57
C LEU A 195 -5.19 12.32 -15.34
N ILE A 196 -4.09 13.05 -15.49
CA ILE A 196 -3.16 13.34 -14.39
C ILE A 196 -3.49 14.71 -13.79
N GLY A 197 -4.26 14.70 -12.71
CA GLY A 197 -4.54 15.88 -11.89
C GLY A 197 -3.47 16.13 -10.81
N PRO A 198 -3.65 17.18 -9.99
CA PRO A 198 -2.73 17.52 -8.90
C PRO A 198 -2.45 16.37 -7.93
N THR A 199 -3.48 15.60 -7.57
CA THR A 199 -3.35 14.43 -6.69
C THR A 199 -2.52 13.31 -7.33
N GLN A 200 -2.66 13.07 -8.64
CA GLN A 200 -1.85 12.09 -9.34
C GLN A 200 -0.40 12.52 -9.47
N LYS A 201 -0.12 13.80 -9.78
CA LYS A 201 1.25 14.33 -9.80
C LYS A 201 1.96 14.13 -8.47
N ARG A 202 1.25 14.42 -7.38
CA ARG A 202 1.69 14.18 -5.99
C ARG A 202 2.07 12.72 -5.75
N SER A 203 1.19 11.79 -6.10
CA SER A 203 1.50 10.35 -6.00
C SER A 203 2.76 9.95 -6.78
N ILE A 204 2.99 10.52 -7.96
CA ILE A 204 4.20 10.28 -8.76
C ILE A 204 5.44 10.84 -8.07
N LEU A 205 5.35 12.06 -7.53
CA LEU A 205 6.44 12.71 -6.79
C LEU A 205 6.91 11.89 -5.59
N GLY A 206 6.01 11.19 -4.91
CA GLY A 206 6.35 10.35 -3.75
C GLY A 206 7.33 9.21 -4.04
N TYR A 207 7.56 8.85 -5.32
CA TYR A 207 8.54 7.84 -5.71
C TYR A 207 9.44 8.24 -6.89
N ALA A 208 9.23 9.40 -7.51
CA ALA A 208 10.04 9.82 -8.63
C ALA A 208 11.43 10.25 -8.20
N ASP A 209 12.43 9.76 -8.91
CA ASP A 209 13.77 10.34 -8.89
C ASP A 209 13.89 11.44 -9.97
N VAL A 210 15.03 12.12 -9.96
CA VAL A 210 15.33 13.20 -10.92
C VAL A 210 15.31 12.69 -12.37
N GLU A 211 15.75 11.46 -12.61
CA GLU A 211 15.77 10.88 -13.97
C GLU A 211 14.35 10.68 -14.50
N LEU A 212 13.48 10.07 -13.70
CA LEU A 212 12.06 9.89 -14.02
C LEU A 212 11.39 11.26 -14.20
N ALA A 213 11.63 12.22 -13.31
CA ALA A 213 11.05 13.55 -13.40
C ALA A 213 11.43 14.26 -14.73
N GLU A 214 12.71 14.20 -15.13
CA GLU A 214 13.16 14.77 -16.41
C GLU A 214 12.61 14.01 -17.62
N ARG A 215 12.48 12.69 -17.54
CA ARG A 215 11.85 11.87 -18.59
C ARG A 215 10.38 12.25 -18.77
N LEU A 216 9.63 12.33 -17.67
CA LEU A 216 8.23 12.74 -17.66
C LEU A 216 8.05 14.15 -18.21
N ARG A 217 8.94 15.08 -17.84
CA ARG A 217 8.92 16.46 -18.34
C ARG A 217 9.12 16.55 -19.84
N LYS A 218 10.06 15.77 -20.41
CA LYS A 218 10.26 15.67 -21.87
C LYS A 218 9.01 15.14 -22.59
N ASP A 219 8.25 14.28 -21.91
CA ASP A 219 6.99 13.72 -22.39
C ASP A 219 5.76 14.60 -22.11
N GLY A 220 5.96 15.83 -21.60
CA GLY A 220 4.91 16.83 -21.36
C GLY A 220 4.31 16.83 -19.95
N LEU A 221 4.76 15.96 -19.04
CA LEU A 221 4.35 15.95 -17.64
C LEU A 221 5.38 16.66 -16.76
N ASP A 222 5.18 17.96 -16.53
CA ASP A 222 6.01 18.72 -15.59
C ASP A 222 5.53 18.50 -14.14
N LEU A 223 6.32 17.73 -13.38
CA LEU A 223 6.10 17.49 -11.95
C LEU A 223 6.44 18.70 -11.07
N GLY A 224 7.23 19.67 -11.58
CA GLY A 224 7.57 20.90 -10.87
C GLY A 224 6.55 22.02 -11.08
N ASN A 225 5.70 21.93 -12.11
CA ASN A 225 4.55 22.82 -12.28
C ASN A 225 3.37 22.31 -11.45
N LEU A 226 3.40 22.66 -10.17
CA LEU A 226 2.42 22.26 -9.18
C LEU A 226 1.44 23.41 -8.96
N GLU A 227 0.15 23.09 -8.93
CA GLU A 227 -0.84 24.08 -8.54
C GLU A 227 -0.60 24.50 -7.08
N PRO A 228 -0.70 25.80 -6.78
CA PRO A 228 -0.16 26.42 -5.56
C PRO A 228 -0.90 26.07 -4.27
N GLU A 229 -1.87 25.16 -4.30
CA GLU A 229 -2.76 24.97 -3.15
C GLU A 229 -2.01 24.46 -1.91
N HIS A 230 -0.97 23.62 -2.05
CA HIS A 230 -0.19 23.13 -0.89
C HIS A 230 1.28 22.78 -1.22
N PRO A 231 2.19 23.76 -1.35
CA PRO A 231 3.62 23.54 -1.55
C PRO A 231 4.27 22.64 -0.48
N SER A 232 3.79 22.74 0.77
CA SER A 232 4.25 21.92 1.89
C SER A 232 3.99 20.43 1.64
N LEU A 233 2.79 20.04 1.22
CA LEU A 233 2.45 18.64 1.00
C LEU A 233 3.31 17.98 -0.08
N VAL A 234 3.60 18.70 -1.17
CA VAL A 234 4.50 18.23 -2.23
C VAL A 234 5.90 17.92 -1.69
N LEU A 235 6.45 18.86 -0.91
CA LEU A 235 7.77 18.70 -0.32
C LEU A 235 7.76 17.52 0.66
N LEU A 236 6.73 17.39 1.49
CA LEU A 236 6.61 16.30 2.45
C LEU A 236 6.50 14.91 1.79
N GLU A 237 5.73 14.78 0.71
CA GLU A 237 5.65 13.55 -0.08
C GLU A 237 7.01 13.17 -0.67
N THR A 238 7.74 14.16 -1.21
CA THR A 238 9.11 13.95 -1.72
C THR A 238 10.05 13.47 -0.62
N LEU A 239 9.98 14.09 0.56
CA LEU A 239 10.81 13.76 1.73
C LEU A 239 10.49 12.39 2.35
N SER A 240 9.42 11.73 1.90
CA SER A 240 9.03 10.39 2.37
C SER A 240 9.58 9.26 1.49
N GLY A 241 10.30 9.60 0.42
CA GLY A 241 11.01 8.66 -0.45
C GLY A 241 12.23 8.02 0.21
N THR A 242 12.80 7.00 -0.44
CA THR A 242 13.97 6.25 0.07
C THR A 242 15.26 7.07 0.06
N ASP A 243 15.42 7.97 -0.92
CA ASP A 243 16.53 8.92 -1.01
C ASP A 243 15.97 10.28 -1.48
N PRO A 244 15.49 11.12 -0.55
CA PRO A 244 14.75 12.32 -0.90
C PRO A 244 15.65 13.50 -1.34
N ASP A 245 16.94 13.49 -1.01
CA ASP A 245 17.86 14.63 -1.22
C ASP A 245 17.89 15.12 -2.69
N PRO A 246 18.09 14.24 -3.70
CA PRO A 246 18.20 14.68 -5.08
C PRO A 246 16.92 15.31 -5.59
N MET A 247 15.77 14.70 -5.27
CA MET A 247 14.47 15.17 -5.74
C MET A 247 14.02 16.42 -4.99
N PHE A 248 14.29 16.50 -3.69
CA PHE A 248 14.05 17.70 -2.90
C PHE A 248 14.85 18.88 -3.45
N LYS A 249 16.15 18.70 -3.70
CA LYS A 249 16.99 19.73 -4.33
C LYS A 249 16.50 20.13 -5.72
N TRP A 250 16.08 19.16 -6.53
CA TRP A 250 15.51 19.41 -7.86
C TRP A 250 14.27 20.33 -7.80
N LEU A 251 13.41 20.17 -6.79
CA LEU A 251 12.28 21.07 -6.56
C LEU A 251 12.72 22.46 -6.11
N LEU A 252 13.71 22.56 -5.22
CA LEU A 252 14.25 23.84 -4.75
C LEU A 252 14.87 24.66 -5.90
N ASP A 253 15.67 24.01 -6.76
CA ASP A 253 16.32 24.63 -7.91
C ASP A 253 15.29 25.16 -8.94
N ARG A 254 14.05 24.66 -8.88
CA ARG A 254 12.90 25.12 -9.69
C ARG A 254 12.05 26.18 -8.99
N GLY A 255 12.50 26.68 -7.85
CA GLY A 255 11.88 27.80 -7.13
C GLY A 255 10.85 27.39 -6.07
N LEU A 256 10.66 26.09 -5.81
CA LEU A 256 9.77 25.65 -4.74
C LEU A 256 10.45 25.91 -3.39
N GLN A 257 10.00 26.92 -2.66
CA GLN A 257 10.58 27.25 -1.35
C GLN A 257 9.87 26.46 -0.24
N PRO A 258 10.62 25.83 0.68
CA PRO A 258 10.05 25.19 1.84
C PRO A 258 9.52 26.25 2.80
N PRO A 259 8.32 26.07 3.36
CA PRO A 259 7.83 26.97 4.41
C PRO A 259 8.69 26.82 5.68
N GLU A 260 8.79 27.90 6.46
CA GLU A 260 9.60 27.93 7.70
C GLU A 260 9.15 26.88 8.73
N ASP A 261 7.87 26.50 8.71
CA ASP A 261 7.22 25.53 9.58
C ASP A 261 6.97 24.17 8.90
N LEU A 262 7.78 23.79 7.90
CA LEU A 262 7.62 22.51 7.19
C LEU A 262 7.59 21.29 8.13
N LEU A 263 8.36 21.28 9.22
CA LEU A 263 8.33 20.23 10.23
C LEU A 263 7.00 20.20 11.02
N MET A 264 6.37 21.36 11.22
CA MET A 264 5.03 21.46 11.79
C MET A 264 4.02 20.76 10.87
N HIS A 265 4.06 21.07 9.57
CA HIS A 265 3.21 20.41 8.58
C HIS A 265 3.44 18.89 8.49
N ALA A 266 4.71 18.44 8.58
CA ALA A 266 5.04 17.02 8.63
C ALA A 266 4.36 16.34 9.83
N THR A 267 4.39 17.02 10.98
CA THR A 267 3.81 16.52 12.23
C THR A 267 2.29 16.50 12.19
N GLU A 268 1.65 17.55 11.68
CA GLU A 268 0.20 17.62 11.54
C GLU A 268 -0.37 16.58 10.59
N SER A 269 0.39 16.24 9.57
CA SER A 269 -0.02 15.30 8.54
C SER A 269 0.50 13.88 8.78
N ASN A 270 1.17 13.64 9.92
CA ASN A 270 1.78 12.36 10.31
C ASN A 270 2.82 11.78 9.33
N TYR A 271 3.60 12.64 8.66
CA TYR A 271 4.67 12.23 7.74
C TYR A 271 5.96 11.88 8.51
N ILE A 272 6.00 10.68 9.10
CA ILE A 272 7.12 10.18 9.93
C ILE A 272 8.47 10.24 9.20
N ALA A 273 8.52 9.74 7.96
CA ALA A 273 9.76 9.72 7.18
C ALA A 273 10.27 11.14 6.89
N ALA A 274 9.38 12.05 6.49
CA ALA A 274 9.74 13.44 6.28
C ALA A 274 10.19 14.13 7.57
N ALA A 275 9.50 13.94 8.68
CA ALA A 275 9.88 14.50 9.98
C ALA A 275 11.28 14.04 10.41
N ARG A 276 11.59 12.75 10.22
CA ARG A 276 12.92 12.19 10.48
C ARG A 276 14.00 12.85 9.64
N TRP A 277 13.75 13.00 8.34
CA TRP A 277 14.68 13.67 7.44
C TRP A 277 14.89 15.13 7.83
N LEU A 278 13.82 15.88 8.10
CA LEU A 278 13.87 17.29 8.51
C LEU A 278 14.66 17.49 9.81
N MET A 279 14.45 16.63 10.81
CA MET A 279 15.20 16.70 12.08
C MET A 279 16.70 16.43 11.91
N SER A 280 17.08 15.60 10.93
CA SER A 280 18.49 15.38 10.59
C SER A 280 19.13 16.52 9.78
N HIS A 281 18.32 17.43 9.22
CA HIS A 281 18.75 18.55 8.40
C HIS A 281 18.41 19.89 9.06
N GLY A 282 19.29 20.36 9.95
CA GLY A 282 19.05 21.47 10.89
C GLY A 282 18.54 22.79 10.31
N ASN A 283 18.70 23.05 9.01
CA ASN A 283 18.11 24.23 8.36
C ASN A 283 16.57 24.22 8.34
N TYR A 284 15.96 23.03 8.44
CA TYR A 284 14.52 22.83 8.31
C TYR A 284 13.83 22.39 9.61
N SER A 285 14.55 22.35 10.73
CA SER A 285 14.02 21.96 12.04
C SER A 285 13.68 23.15 12.94
N GLN A 286 13.66 24.38 12.42
CA GLN A 286 13.48 25.61 13.23
C GLN A 286 12.19 25.61 14.06
N SER A 287 11.11 25.01 13.54
CA SER A 287 9.82 24.89 14.22
C SER A 287 9.70 23.68 15.16
N TRP A 288 10.81 23.01 15.52
CA TRP A 288 10.79 21.77 16.29
C TRP A 288 10.05 21.87 17.63
N ARG A 289 10.11 23.03 18.31
CA ARG A 289 9.39 23.26 19.58
C ARG A 289 7.88 23.12 19.41
N ASN A 290 7.32 23.78 18.40
CA ASN A 290 5.89 23.73 18.09
C ASN A 290 5.49 22.34 17.60
N ALA A 291 6.33 21.71 16.78
CA ALA A 291 6.12 20.35 16.31
C ALA A 291 6.11 19.33 17.47
N ALA A 292 7.02 19.47 18.45
CA ALA A 292 7.04 18.63 19.64
C ALA A 292 5.76 18.77 20.47
N LEU A 293 5.29 20.01 20.69
CA LEU A 293 4.03 20.28 21.39
C LEU A 293 2.82 19.68 20.65
N LYS A 294 2.77 19.80 19.32
CA LYS A 294 1.73 19.17 18.52
C LYS A 294 1.75 17.64 18.63
N ALA A 295 2.93 17.04 18.53
CA ALA A 295 3.09 15.60 18.65
C ALA A 295 2.68 15.12 20.06
N ALA A 296 3.02 15.87 21.10
CA ALA A 296 2.61 15.61 22.48
C ALA A 296 1.08 15.58 22.63
N GLY A 297 0.38 16.62 22.15
CA GLY A 297 -1.07 16.76 22.25
C GLY A 297 -1.91 15.97 21.23
N SER A 298 -1.29 15.32 20.25
CA SER A 298 -2.01 14.49 19.28
C SER A 298 -2.41 13.13 19.86
N THR A 299 -3.58 12.60 19.48
CA THR A 299 -4.05 11.27 19.93
C THR A 299 -3.90 10.21 18.86
N ASP A 300 -3.28 10.56 17.73
CA ASP A 300 -2.97 9.63 16.65
C ASP A 300 -1.85 8.66 17.06
N GLN A 301 -1.95 7.38 16.69
CA GLN A 301 -0.95 6.37 17.05
C GLN A 301 0.46 6.69 16.52
N SER A 302 0.56 7.35 15.37
CA SER A 302 1.83 7.79 14.77
C SER A 302 2.51 8.91 15.56
N SER A 303 1.76 9.65 16.39
CA SER A 303 2.27 10.81 17.13
C SER A 303 3.34 10.47 18.16
N ALA A 304 3.35 9.26 18.73
CA ALA A 304 4.43 8.83 19.61
C ALA A 304 5.76 8.65 18.86
N GLU A 305 5.72 8.13 17.63
CA GLU A 305 6.93 8.02 16.81
C GLU A 305 7.43 9.40 16.37
N LEU A 306 6.52 10.29 15.94
CA LEU A 306 6.86 11.68 15.63
C LEU A 306 7.49 12.38 16.83
N MET A 307 6.91 12.21 18.02
CA MET A 307 7.47 12.78 19.24
C MET A 307 8.87 12.24 19.51
N SER A 308 9.10 10.93 19.42
CA SER A 308 10.43 10.32 19.58
C SER A 308 11.45 10.93 18.63
N ILE A 309 11.11 11.04 17.34
CA ILE A 309 11.98 11.62 16.31
C ILE A 309 12.36 13.07 16.66
N ILE A 310 11.37 13.88 17.06
CA ILE A 310 11.59 15.30 17.34
C ILE A 310 12.41 15.48 18.63
N VAL A 311 12.10 14.75 19.71
CA VAL A 311 12.84 14.89 20.98
C VAL A 311 14.26 14.33 20.87
N GLU A 312 14.48 13.26 20.13
CA GLU A 312 15.82 12.71 19.86
C GLU A 312 16.66 13.69 19.02
N GLY A 313 16.09 14.26 17.96
CA GLY A 313 16.77 15.26 17.14
C GLY A 313 17.05 16.57 17.89
N ALA A 314 16.24 16.90 18.90
CA ALA A 314 16.40 18.08 19.74
C ALA A 314 17.13 17.81 21.08
N ALA A 315 17.71 16.61 21.27
CA ALA A 315 18.24 16.18 22.57
C ALA A 315 19.36 17.07 23.15
N ALA A 316 20.08 17.81 22.31
CA ALA A 316 21.11 18.75 22.78
C ALA A 316 20.52 20.07 23.33
N GLU A 317 19.34 20.46 22.87
CA GLU A 317 18.69 21.74 23.23
C GLU A 317 17.59 21.57 24.27
N LEU A 318 16.87 20.45 24.22
CA LEU A 318 15.71 20.20 25.08
C LEU A 318 16.03 20.20 26.60
N PRO A 319 17.14 19.61 27.09
CA PRO A 319 17.50 19.67 28.51
C PRO A 319 17.83 21.09 29.01
N LYS A 320 18.16 22.03 28.10
CA LYS A 320 18.40 23.44 28.45
C LYS A 320 17.10 24.23 28.63
N ASP A 321 15.98 23.67 28.19
CA ASP A 321 14.65 24.29 28.21
C ASP A 321 13.71 23.48 29.14
N ALA A 322 13.95 23.63 30.44
CA ALA A 322 13.18 22.94 31.47
C ALA A 322 11.67 23.22 31.39
N LYS A 323 11.31 24.46 31.01
CA LYS A 323 9.91 24.85 30.85
C LYS A 323 9.25 24.08 29.72
N LEU A 324 9.88 24.01 28.53
CA LEU A 324 9.34 23.24 27.42
C LEU A 324 9.21 21.75 27.76
N SER A 325 10.19 21.20 28.48
CA SER A 325 10.13 19.79 28.92
C SER A 325 8.91 19.54 29.84
N GLN A 326 8.62 20.46 30.76
CA GLN A 326 7.42 20.40 31.60
C GLN A 326 6.14 20.58 30.79
N ASP A 327 6.11 21.55 29.86
CA ASP A 327 4.96 21.82 28.99
C ASP A 327 4.61 20.58 28.14
N LEU A 328 5.61 19.84 27.64
CA LEU A 328 5.40 18.59 26.91
C LEU A 328 4.79 17.49 27.78
N VAL A 329 5.26 17.31 29.03
CA VAL A 329 4.67 16.35 29.98
C VAL A 329 3.21 16.73 30.27
N ILE A 330 2.95 18.01 30.52
CA ILE A 330 1.60 18.52 30.78
C ILE A 330 0.68 18.22 29.61
N GLU A 331 1.10 18.54 28.38
CA GLU A 331 0.28 18.37 27.18
C GLU A 331 -0.08 16.88 26.94
N VAL A 332 0.88 15.95 27.09
CA VAL A 332 0.63 14.51 26.94
C VAL A 332 -0.41 14.04 27.96
N VAL A 333 -0.23 14.40 29.23
CA VAL A 333 -1.10 13.93 30.32
C VAL A 333 -2.48 14.56 30.23
N ASP A 334 -2.56 15.86 29.99
CA ASP A 334 -3.83 16.57 29.87
C ASP A 334 -4.66 16.01 28.72
N ARG A 335 -4.03 15.71 27.57
CA ARG A 335 -4.74 15.10 26.44
C ARG A 335 -5.22 13.69 26.75
N ALA A 336 -4.39 12.87 27.39
CA ALA A 336 -4.76 11.51 27.78
C ALA A 336 -5.98 11.50 28.73
N CYS A 337 -5.98 12.37 29.74
CA CYS A 337 -7.10 12.51 30.66
C CYS A 337 -8.37 12.99 29.94
N GLN A 338 -8.27 14.00 29.06
CA GLN A 338 -9.41 14.50 28.27
C GLN A 338 -10.03 13.41 27.36
N GLU A 339 -9.21 12.60 26.68
CA GLU A 339 -9.74 11.51 25.86
C GLU A 339 -10.40 10.42 26.70
N LYS A 340 -9.84 10.10 27.87
CA LYS A 340 -10.47 9.16 28.79
C LYS A 340 -11.84 9.63 29.26
N GLU A 341 -11.97 10.91 29.61
CA GLU A 341 -13.26 11.51 29.97
C GLU A 341 -14.28 11.37 28.84
N LYS A 342 -13.86 11.59 27.59
CA LYS A 342 -14.73 11.37 26.42
C LYS A 342 -15.16 9.91 26.28
N PHE A 343 -14.24 8.96 26.42
CA PHE A 343 -14.59 7.53 26.37
C PHE A 343 -15.57 7.15 27.49
N ASN A 344 -15.34 7.63 28.71
CA ASN A 344 -16.24 7.40 29.85
C ASN A 344 -17.64 7.98 29.63
N ALA A 345 -17.77 9.06 28.84
CA ALA A 345 -19.06 9.65 28.49
C ALA A 345 -19.83 8.80 27.45
N ILE A 346 -19.14 7.97 26.67
CA ILE A 346 -19.74 7.09 25.66
C ILE A 346 -20.21 5.81 26.36
N ARG A 347 -21.53 5.63 26.48
CA ARG A 347 -22.17 4.43 27.06
C ARG A 347 -22.14 3.22 26.11
N SER A 348 -20.99 2.85 25.59
CA SER A 348 -20.81 1.64 24.78
C SER A 348 -20.09 0.55 25.58
N VAL A 349 -20.29 -0.71 25.17
CA VAL A 349 -19.87 -1.90 25.93
C VAL A 349 -18.38 -2.24 25.70
N ASP A 350 -17.67 -1.54 24.81
CA ASP A 350 -16.32 -1.92 24.41
C ASP A 350 -15.37 -0.72 24.19
N ILE A 351 -15.22 0.12 25.23
CA ILE A 351 -14.26 1.24 25.25
C ILE A 351 -12.91 0.86 25.88
N SER A 352 -12.79 -0.31 26.50
CA SER A 352 -11.60 -0.73 27.26
C SER A 352 -10.35 -0.78 26.38
N GLN A 353 -10.47 -1.29 25.15
CA GLN A 353 -9.34 -1.34 24.21
C GLN A 353 -8.89 0.08 23.81
N GLN A 354 -9.84 0.99 23.58
CA GLN A 354 -9.53 2.37 23.17
C GLN A 354 -8.83 3.15 24.29
N VAL A 355 -9.25 2.94 25.54
CA VAL A 355 -8.59 3.53 26.71
C VAL A 355 -7.18 2.96 26.87
N ALA A 356 -7.00 1.65 26.72
CA ALA A 356 -5.68 1.01 26.79
C ALA A 356 -4.74 1.49 25.67
N ASP A 357 -5.23 1.61 24.43
CA ASP A 357 -4.46 2.09 23.29
C ASP A 357 -4.01 3.54 23.46
N MET A 358 -4.90 4.39 24.01
CA MET A 358 -4.62 5.79 24.33
C MET A 358 -3.59 5.90 25.47
N GLU A 359 -3.76 5.12 26.54
CA GLU A 359 -2.83 5.12 27.67
C GLU A 359 -1.44 4.65 27.23
N HIS A 360 -1.36 3.56 26.46
CA HIS A 360 -0.12 3.05 25.89
C HIS A 360 0.55 4.10 24.99
N LEU A 361 -0.22 4.85 24.20
CA LEU A 361 0.29 5.95 23.39
C LEU A 361 0.92 7.05 24.28
N ALA A 362 0.25 7.46 25.35
CA ALA A 362 0.76 8.47 26.28
C ALA A 362 2.03 8.00 27.00
N VAL A 363 2.08 6.74 27.45
CA VAL A 363 3.25 6.12 28.06
C VAL A 363 4.46 6.20 27.12
N ARG A 364 4.30 5.78 25.85
CA ARG A 364 5.40 5.82 24.87
C ARG A 364 5.97 7.23 24.67
N LYS A 365 5.12 8.26 24.73
CA LYS A 365 5.54 9.66 24.62
C LYS A 365 6.35 10.13 25.84
N ILE A 366 5.89 9.80 27.04
CA ILE A 366 6.60 10.08 28.29
C ILE A 366 7.95 9.36 28.29
N GLU A 367 8.00 8.09 27.90
CA GLU A 367 9.25 7.33 27.82
C GLU A 367 10.24 7.92 26.81
N ALA A 368 9.76 8.35 25.64
CA ALA A 368 10.59 9.01 24.63
C ALA A 368 11.17 10.33 25.16
N LEU A 369 10.33 11.17 25.78
CA LEU A 369 10.78 12.40 26.41
C LEU A 369 11.81 12.12 27.51
N GLY A 370 11.54 11.18 28.41
CA GLY A 370 12.43 10.86 29.53
C GLY A 370 13.76 10.24 29.10
N LYS A 371 13.87 9.69 27.89
CA LYS A 371 15.15 9.30 27.29
C LYS A 371 15.95 10.51 26.81
N ALA A 372 15.29 11.54 26.32
CA ALA A 372 15.93 12.73 25.77
C ALA A 372 16.35 13.75 26.86
N VAL A 373 15.55 13.92 27.91
CA VAL A 373 15.78 14.97 28.93
C VAL A 373 16.12 14.45 30.32
N GLY A 374 15.99 13.14 30.56
CA GLY A 374 16.12 12.56 31.89
C GLY A 374 14.93 12.92 32.78
N LYS A 375 15.22 13.58 33.90
CA LYS A 375 14.24 13.88 34.96
C LYS A 375 13.37 15.10 34.62
N VAL A 376 12.05 14.93 34.66
CA VAL A 376 11.07 16.03 34.56
C VAL A 376 9.98 15.87 35.61
N GLU A 377 10.03 16.68 36.66
CA GLU A 377 9.01 16.66 37.70
C GLU A 377 7.89 17.67 37.40
N VAL A 378 6.66 17.16 37.27
CA VAL A 378 5.43 17.96 37.22
C VAL A 378 4.40 17.35 38.18
N ILE A 379 4.32 17.88 39.41
CA ILE A 379 3.47 17.30 40.47
C ILE A 379 1.99 17.25 40.05
N GLY A 380 1.49 18.28 39.37
CA GLY A 380 0.09 18.38 38.97
C GLY A 380 -0.36 17.31 37.96
N THR A 381 0.54 16.76 37.14
CA THR A 381 0.17 15.76 36.13
C THR A 381 -0.01 14.37 36.74
N LYS A 382 0.75 14.02 37.79
CA LYS A 382 0.56 12.76 38.52
C LYS A 382 -0.81 12.69 39.18
N ILE A 383 -1.24 13.78 39.83
CA ILE A 383 -2.56 13.88 40.45
C ILE A 383 -3.64 13.68 39.39
N LYS A 384 -3.53 14.36 38.24
CA LYS A 384 -4.48 14.20 37.12
C LYS A 384 -4.53 12.77 36.58
N ALA A 385 -3.38 12.12 36.39
CA ALA A 385 -3.32 10.74 35.89
C ALA A 385 -3.94 9.74 36.89
N GLU A 386 -3.72 9.95 38.20
CA GLU A 386 -4.30 9.16 39.27
C GLU A 386 -5.83 9.33 39.34
N GLU A 387 -6.34 10.57 39.31
CA GLU A 387 -7.78 10.87 39.26
C GLU A 387 -8.44 10.23 38.03
N ALA A 388 -7.73 10.24 36.89
CA ALA A 388 -8.15 9.57 35.68
C ALA A 388 -8.00 8.04 35.75
N LYS A 389 -7.33 7.45 36.75
CA LYS A 389 -7.02 6.00 36.84
C LYS A 389 -6.21 5.49 35.65
N LEU A 390 -5.20 6.23 35.22
CA LEU A 390 -4.27 5.85 34.15
C LEU A 390 -2.98 5.30 34.79
N ASP A 391 -3.06 4.05 35.26
CA ASP A 391 -2.02 3.41 36.08
C ASP A 391 -0.68 3.26 35.34
N GLY A 392 -0.70 2.92 34.05
CA GLY A 392 0.50 2.81 33.22
C GLY A 392 1.16 4.17 32.98
N LEU A 393 0.35 5.22 32.78
CA LEU A 393 0.86 6.58 32.65
C LEU A 393 1.47 7.09 33.96
N LEU A 394 0.83 6.79 35.10
CA LEU A 394 1.34 7.13 36.42
C LEU A 394 2.69 6.45 36.70
N GLN A 395 2.82 5.17 36.32
CA GLN A 395 4.09 4.44 36.41
C GLN A 395 5.17 5.11 35.54
N ALA A 396 4.88 5.41 34.28
CA ALA A 396 5.84 6.04 33.37
C ALA A 396 6.34 7.42 33.88
N LEU A 397 5.45 8.22 34.48
CA LEU A 397 5.81 9.48 35.14
C LEU A 397 6.68 9.25 36.38
N GLY A 398 6.39 8.21 37.17
CA GLY A 398 7.23 7.81 38.30
C GLY A 398 8.64 7.39 37.87
N ASP A 399 8.74 6.60 36.81
CA ASP A 399 10.03 6.15 36.27
C ASP A 399 10.83 7.31 35.68
N MET A 400 10.19 8.31 35.08
CA MET A 400 10.85 9.53 34.59
C MET A 400 11.48 10.34 35.72
N ASP A 401 10.80 10.48 36.86
CA ASP A 401 11.33 11.25 38.02
C ASP A 401 12.58 10.62 38.66
N LEU A 402 12.74 9.31 38.49
CA LEU A 402 13.84 8.52 39.04
C LEU A 402 15.08 8.50 38.13
N ARG A 403 15.00 9.06 36.92
CA ARG A 403 16.14 9.14 35.99
C ARG A 403 17.16 10.18 36.49
N SER A 404 18.44 9.87 36.29
CA SER A 404 19.57 10.70 36.72
C SER A 404 20.24 11.38 35.54
#